data_AF-A0A9P5RTE7-F1
#
_entry.id   AF-A0A9P5RTE7-F1
#
_cell.length_a   1.000
_cell.length_b   1.000
_cell.length_c   1.000
_cell.angle_alpha   90.00
_cell.angle_beta   90.00
_cell.angle_gamma   90.00
#
_symmetry.space_group_name_H-M   'P 1'
#
loop_
_entity.id
_entity.type
_entity.pdbx_description
1 polymer ?
#
loop_
_entity_poly.entity_id
_entity_poly.type
_entity_poly.pdbx_seq_one_letter_code
_entity_poly.pdbx_strand_id
1 'polypeptide(L)'
;MSATLLGWQEIERITAQYRKVVRQKLGLPSNTPSSILHHTRLYGLRDLKDAIAEQHISTLHLRSIDKGLVGDLTHCRLQDLQDTANMAESPLTNPVVARKYNKHHLIAKVCQLMVERDISLRDVGAENDDRVLLSRALPQDVFVKHGAQLKKSGVLYLQDIVSENLTRTRTWQEVAATHNIQSTVPKQWYTEVCQAISEHPALDVEEVLFEYVEAAVSPLKRMELPVTPIRTGNNKTDKYNKRLHRKARNRATDEYIIYRKDHEARVKQQKLAKKLKEAAQRKDRTENNRKAKEAAEEALTLKQRFRRQVKARRKELAEEAYQLVPNIIALIQQQATHSKPKHKYKHVIMDPALQESIEGSRKETRPGVRHIYSNGSMVHKGKKECAMAFAVVGEEQEVVQGTTKGFASSVKAELMGLIAGIIATPEDQDLCIRLDNQAVVKQFRDVVANRKRASVRMKLRCDYATEWAVVARICNERTGTTTVEWVKGHDGDKWNEKADLAAKEAQSQNGQAWQIDRSAQDDIKYSVTMAGETLDQDTRHVLKMQTTRRWHQ
;
A
#
# COMPACT_ATOMS: atom_id res chain seq x y z
N MET A 1 5.18 -13.12 -22.22
CA MET A 1 5.23 -11.64 -22.18
C MET A 1 5.35 -11.20 -20.74
N SER A 2 6.49 -10.60 -20.34
CA SER A 2 6.65 -10.05 -18.99
C SER A 2 5.83 -8.75 -18.90
N ALA A 3 4.79 -8.72 -18.07
CA ALA A 3 4.05 -7.50 -17.80
C ALA A 3 5.00 -6.53 -17.08
N THR A 4 5.43 -5.49 -17.79
CA THR A 4 6.47 -4.56 -17.34
C THR A 4 5.82 -3.21 -17.11
N LEU A 5 5.96 -2.62 -15.91
CA LEU A 5 5.62 -1.20 -15.71
C LEU A 5 6.55 -0.34 -16.56
N LEU A 6 6.01 0.73 -17.14
CA LEU A 6 6.78 1.72 -17.89
C LEU A 6 7.83 2.36 -16.98
N GLY A 7 9.05 2.50 -17.50
CA GLY A 7 10.13 3.20 -16.81
C GLY A 7 9.92 4.72 -16.79
N TRP A 8 10.60 5.41 -15.88
CA TRP A 8 10.48 6.87 -15.72
C TRP A 8 10.74 7.66 -17.00
N GLN A 9 11.79 7.28 -17.74
CA GLN A 9 12.14 7.93 -19.00
C GLN A 9 11.04 7.75 -20.07
N GLU A 10 10.37 6.60 -20.08
CA GLU A 10 9.28 6.31 -21.01
C GLU A 10 8.03 7.13 -20.65
N ILE A 11 7.71 7.21 -19.35
CA ILE A 11 6.61 8.02 -18.83
C ILE A 11 6.86 9.50 -19.17
N GLU A 12 8.06 10.04 -18.91
CA GLU A 12 8.36 11.45 -19.24
C GLU A 12 8.30 11.72 -20.75
N ARG A 13 8.74 10.77 -21.59
CA ARG A 13 8.63 10.91 -23.04
C ARG A 13 7.18 11.03 -23.49
N ILE A 14 6.29 10.21 -22.94
CA ILE A 14 4.84 10.28 -23.21
C ILE A 14 4.25 11.57 -22.63
N THR A 15 4.65 11.92 -21.41
CA THR A 15 4.16 13.10 -20.68
C THR A 15 4.54 14.41 -21.35
N ALA A 16 5.75 14.52 -21.89
CA ALA A 16 6.17 15.67 -22.68
C ALA A 16 5.29 15.86 -23.93
N GLN A 17 4.90 14.77 -24.61
CA GLN A 17 4.09 14.83 -25.82
C GLN A 17 2.68 15.35 -25.52
N TYR A 18 1.98 14.79 -24.53
CA TYR A 18 0.63 15.27 -24.24
C TYR A 18 0.64 16.68 -23.63
N ARG A 19 1.62 17.03 -22.77
CA ARG A 19 1.74 18.41 -22.26
C ARG A 19 1.90 19.43 -23.40
N LYS A 20 2.67 19.09 -24.45
CA LYS A 20 2.81 19.93 -25.64
C LYS A 20 1.47 20.13 -26.36
N VAL A 21 0.73 19.04 -26.60
CA VAL A 21 -0.58 19.10 -27.25
C VAL A 21 -1.57 19.93 -26.43
N VAL A 22 -1.61 19.73 -25.12
CA VAL A 22 -2.49 20.48 -24.20
C VAL A 22 -2.16 21.97 -24.24
N ARG A 23 -0.88 22.38 -24.14
CA ARG A 23 -0.49 23.79 -24.27
C ARG A 23 -0.97 24.41 -25.57
N GLN A 24 -0.73 23.72 -26.70
CA GLN A 24 -1.15 24.20 -28.01
C GLN A 24 -2.67 24.37 -28.12
N LYS A 25 -3.44 23.42 -27.58
CA LYS A 25 -4.91 23.48 -27.61
C LYS A 25 -5.51 24.54 -26.69
N LEU A 26 -4.80 24.88 -25.61
CA LEU A 26 -5.20 25.93 -24.67
C LEU A 26 -4.67 27.32 -25.05
N GLY A 27 -3.92 27.45 -26.15
CA GLY A 27 -3.28 28.71 -26.54
C GLY A 27 -2.18 29.17 -25.60
N LEU A 28 -1.62 28.26 -24.79
CA LEU A 28 -0.58 28.57 -23.81
C LEU A 28 0.81 28.62 -24.48
N PRO A 29 1.67 29.55 -24.07
CA PRO A 29 3.08 29.58 -24.47
C PRO A 29 3.79 28.23 -24.27
N SER A 30 4.74 27.89 -25.14
CA SER A 30 5.47 26.62 -25.04
C SER A 30 6.30 26.49 -23.76
N ASN A 31 6.67 27.62 -23.15
CA ASN A 31 7.40 27.72 -21.88
C ASN A 31 6.48 27.78 -20.66
N THR A 32 5.16 27.66 -20.81
CA THR A 32 4.25 27.63 -19.67
C THR A 32 4.64 26.49 -18.71
N PRO A 33 4.90 26.81 -17.43
CA PRO A 33 5.27 25.82 -16.43
C PRO A 33 4.30 24.64 -16.39
N SER A 34 4.82 23.42 -16.30
CA SER A 34 3.96 22.23 -16.21
C SER A 34 3.10 22.24 -14.96
N SER A 35 3.56 22.88 -13.86
CA SER A 35 2.78 23.06 -12.64
C SER A 35 1.42 23.72 -12.89
N ILE A 36 1.33 24.70 -13.80
CA ILE A 36 0.07 25.35 -14.18
C ILE A 36 -0.93 24.35 -14.79
N LEU A 37 -0.42 23.42 -15.61
CA LEU A 37 -1.26 22.39 -16.24
C LEU A 37 -1.78 21.41 -15.19
N HIS A 38 -0.94 20.99 -14.24
CA HIS A 38 -1.26 19.96 -13.26
C HIS A 38 -2.01 20.48 -12.03
N HIS A 39 -1.92 21.78 -11.74
CA HIS A 39 -2.54 22.39 -10.58
C HIS A 39 -4.07 22.24 -10.60
N THR A 40 -4.64 21.72 -9.51
CA THR A 40 -6.06 21.32 -9.45
C THR A 40 -7.06 22.46 -9.49
N ARG A 41 -6.65 23.69 -9.15
CA ARG A 41 -7.50 24.88 -9.30
C ARG A 41 -7.37 25.58 -10.67
N LEU A 42 -6.49 25.08 -11.53
CA LEU A 42 -6.30 25.61 -12.88
C LEU A 42 -6.81 24.57 -13.88
N TYR A 43 -5.92 23.92 -14.64
CA TYR A 43 -6.32 22.94 -15.65
C TYR A 43 -6.51 21.53 -15.09
N GLY A 44 -5.93 21.21 -13.92
CA GLY A 44 -6.09 19.92 -13.25
C GLY A 44 -5.67 18.71 -14.11
N LEU A 45 -4.73 18.90 -15.04
CA LEU A 45 -4.22 17.84 -15.89
C LEU A 45 -3.57 16.78 -15.03
N ARG A 46 -4.10 15.56 -15.09
CA ARG A 46 -3.57 14.48 -14.27
C ARG A 46 -2.23 14.01 -14.81
N ASP A 47 -1.23 13.97 -13.94
CA ASP A 47 0.07 13.41 -14.29
C ASP A 47 -0.01 11.89 -14.48
N LEU A 48 0.74 11.39 -15.48
CA LEU A 48 0.70 9.98 -15.88
C LEU A 48 1.41 9.09 -14.86
N LYS A 49 2.52 9.56 -14.27
CA LYS A 49 3.22 8.84 -13.20
C LYS A 49 2.29 8.69 -11.99
N ASP A 50 1.60 9.75 -11.61
CA ASP A 50 0.59 9.77 -10.56
C ASP A 50 -0.57 8.81 -10.84
N ALA A 51 -1.10 8.82 -12.07
CA ALA A 51 -2.18 7.92 -12.47
C ALA A 51 -1.78 6.43 -12.43
N ILE A 52 -0.56 6.10 -12.89
CA ILE A 52 -0.01 4.74 -12.85
C ILE A 52 0.18 4.29 -11.40
N ALA A 53 0.80 5.12 -10.55
CA ALA A 53 1.00 4.80 -9.14
C ALA A 53 -0.33 4.53 -8.43
N GLU A 54 -1.31 5.43 -8.58
CA GLU A 54 -2.64 5.25 -8.01
C GLU A 54 -3.28 3.93 -8.46
N GLN A 55 -3.26 3.66 -9.77
CA GLN A 55 -3.92 2.48 -10.33
C GLN A 55 -3.26 1.19 -9.83
N HIS A 56 -1.93 1.11 -9.85
CA HIS A 56 -1.21 -0.11 -9.48
C HIS A 56 -1.27 -0.39 -7.98
N ILE A 57 -1.04 0.62 -7.14
CA ILE A 57 -1.09 0.46 -5.67
C ILE A 57 -2.52 0.10 -5.24
N SER A 58 -3.53 0.85 -5.70
CA SER A 58 -4.93 0.55 -5.33
C SER A 58 -5.40 -0.81 -5.85
N THR A 59 -4.95 -1.23 -7.04
CA THR A 59 -5.30 -2.56 -7.58
C THR A 59 -4.61 -3.67 -6.80
N LEU A 60 -3.35 -3.48 -6.39
CA LEU A 60 -2.63 -4.45 -5.58
C LEU A 60 -3.32 -4.63 -4.22
N HIS A 61 -3.71 -3.52 -3.57
CA HIS A 61 -4.46 -3.56 -2.31
C HIS A 61 -5.80 -4.31 -2.46
N LEU A 62 -6.56 -4.04 -3.53
CA LEU A 62 -7.81 -4.78 -3.79
C LEU A 62 -7.57 -6.28 -4.00
N ARG A 63 -6.54 -6.64 -4.75
CA ARG A 63 -6.23 -8.04 -5.07
C ARG A 63 -5.66 -8.81 -3.89
N SER A 64 -4.93 -8.15 -2.99
CA SER A 64 -4.37 -8.79 -1.80
C SER A 64 -5.42 -9.14 -0.74
N ILE A 65 -6.69 -8.75 -0.96
CA ILE A 65 -7.83 -9.04 -0.08
C ILE A 65 -8.89 -9.88 -0.81
N ASP A 66 -8.77 -10.06 -2.12
CA ASP A 66 -9.69 -10.86 -2.91
C ASP A 66 -9.57 -12.34 -2.49
N LYS A 67 -10.69 -12.99 -2.19
CA LYS A 67 -10.75 -14.42 -1.79
C LYS A 67 -10.94 -15.36 -2.98
N GLY A 68 -11.00 -14.82 -4.21
CA GLY A 68 -11.09 -15.59 -5.44
C GLY A 68 -9.74 -15.86 -6.09
N LEU A 69 -9.77 -16.53 -7.25
CA LEU A 69 -8.57 -16.96 -8.00
C LEU A 69 -7.54 -15.84 -8.25
N VAL A 70 -8.00 -14.60 -8.47
CA VAL A 70 -7.09 -13.46 -8.68
C VAL A 70 -6.32 -13.12 -7.40
N GLY A 71 -6.98 -13.22 -6.25
CA GLY A 71 -6.34 -13.02 -4.96
C GLY A 71 -5.41 -14.17 -4.60
N ASP A 72 -5.83 -15.43 -4.81
CA ASP A 72 -4.96 -16.60 -4.61
C ASP A 72 -3.66 -16.47 -5.41
N LEU A 73 -3.75 -16.12 -6.69
CA LEU A 73 -2.58 -15.88 -7.54
C LEU A 73 -1.73 -14.70 -7.05
N THR A 74 -2.36 -13.68 -6.49
CA THR A 74 -1.66 -12.53 -5.92
C THR A 74 -0.90 -12.93 -4.65
N HIS A 75 -1.49 -13.76 -3.78
CA HIS A 75 -0.86 -14.30 -2.60
C HIS A 75 0.31 -15.24 -2.94
N CYS A 76 0.17 -16.14 -3.90
CA CYS A 76 1.29 -16.96 -4.36
C CYS A 76 2.47 -16.10 -4.86
N ARG A 77 2.19 -15.03 -5.60
CA ARG A 77 3.24 -14.10 -6.08
C ARG A 77 3.84 -13.25 -4.97
N LEU A 78 3.07 -12.91 -3.95
CA LEU A 78 3.57 -12.22 -2.75
C LEU A 78 4.51 -13.14 -1.97
N GLN A 79 4.13 -14.40 -1.79
CA GLN A 79 4.94 -15.41 -1.12
C GLN A 79 6.24 -15.69 -1.90
N ASP A 80 6.15 -15.88 -3.21
CA ASP A 80 7.33 -16.04 -4.09
C ASP A 80 8.32 -14.86 -3.97
N LEU A 81 7.80 -13.63 -3.97
CA LEU A 81 8.62 -12.44 -3.74
C LEU A 81 9.20 -12.39 -2.32
N GLN A 82 8.41 -12.74 -1.31
CA GLN A 82 8.84 -12.78 0.09
C GLN A 82 9.98 -13.77 0.30
N ASP A 83 9.87 -14.96 -0.28
CA ASP A 83 10.89 -16.00 -0.21
C ASP A 83 12.15 -15.60 -0.96
N THR A 84 12.01 -15.05 -2.17
CA THR A 84 13.13 -14.50 -2.95
C THR A 84 13.86 -13.40 -2.19
N ALA A 85 13.12 -12.56 -1.47
CA ALA A 85 13.67 -11.47 -0.68
C ALA A 85 14.18 -11.89 0.71
N ASN A 86 14.01 -13.15 1.10
CA ASN A 86 14.34 -13.70 2.43
C ASN A 86 13.68 -12.92 3.58
N MET A 87 12.47 -12.41 3.38
CA MET A 87 11.76 -11.61 4.37
C MET A 87 10.86 -12.48 5.26
N ALA A 88 10.85 -12.21 6.57
CA ALA A 88 9.92 -12.83 7.51
C ALA A 88 8.50 -12.24 7.40
N GLU A 89 8.41 -10.97 7.01
CA GLU A 89 7.16 -10.23 6.84
C GLU A 89 6.73 -10.11 5.36
N SER A 90 5.47 -9.73 5.14
CA SER A 90 4.94 -9.50 3.80
C SER A 90 5.71 -8.40 3.04
N PRO A 91 5.95 -8.58 1.72
CA PRO A 91 6.49 -7.52 0.86
C PRO A 91 5.65 -6.24 0.80
N LEU A 92 4.37 -6.31 1.20
CA LEU A 92 3.48 -5.15 1.26
C LEU A 92 3.66 -4.35 2.56
N THR A 93 4.02 -5.04 3.65
CA THR A 93 4.32 -4.42 4.96
C THR A 93 5.67 -3.71 4.90
N ASN A 94 6.67 -4.32 4.24
CA ASN A 94 7.99 -3.72 4.04
C ASN A 94 8.34 -3.63 2.54
N PRO A 95 7.70 -2.68 1.82
CA PRO A 95 7.94 -2.50 0.39
C PRO A 95 9.34 -1.96 0.08
N VAL A 96 10.01 -1.42 1.10
CA VAL A 96 11.34 -0.82 1.05
C VAL A 96 12.43 -1.84 0.73
N VAL A 97 12.37 -3.05 1.30
CA VAL A 97 13.24 -4.18 0.92
C VAL A 97 12.76 -4.78 -0.40
N ALA A 98 11.46 -5.03 -0.53
CA ALA A 98 10.87 -5.71 -1.68
C ALA A 98 11.17 -5.04 -3.03
N ARG A 99 11.25 -3.69 -3.08
CA ARG A 99 11.52 -2.94 -4.32
C ARG A 99 12.85 -3.29 -5.01
N LYS A 100 13.83 -3.83 -4.27
CA LYS A 100 15.14 -4.22 -4.82
C LYS A 100 15.04 -5.44 -5.74
N TYR A 101 13.99 -6.24 -5.59
CA TYR A 101 13.72 -7.46 -6.36
C TYR A 101 12.81 -7.20 -7.56
N ASN A 102 12.94 -6.03 -8.20
CA ASN A 102 12.06 -5.59 -9.30
C ASN A 102 12.34 -6.28 -10.65
N LYS A 103 13.40 -7.07 -10.75
CA LYS A 103 13.70 -7.90 -11.92
C LYS A 103 12.71 -9.05 -11.93
N HIS A 104 11.84 -9.08 -12.94
CA HIS A 104 10.82 -10.11 -13.17
C HIS A 104 9.62 -10.14 -12.21
N HIS A 105 9.64 -9.44 -11.07
CA HIS A 105 8.48 -9.33 -10.18
C HIS A 105 7.70 -8.03 -10.41
N LEU A 106 6.47 -8.14 -10.93
CA LEU A 106 5.57 -6.99 -11.07
C LEU A 106 5.23 -6.39 -9.69
N ILE A 107 5.01 -7.22 -8.67
CA ILE A 107 4.68 -6.76 -7.31
C ILE A 107 5.82 -5.91 -6.74
N ALA A 108 7.08 -6.33 -6.88
CA ALA A 108 8.23 -5.55 -6.43
C ALA A 108 8.31 -4.16 -7.12
N LYS A 109 7.91 -4.07 -8.40
CA LYS A 109 7.78 -2.77 -9.08
C LYS A 109 6.65 -1.92 -8.51
N VAL A 110 5.55 -2.52 -8.08
CA VAL A 110 4.50 -1.80 -7.35
C VAL A 110 5.00 -1.40 -5.95
N CYS A 111 5.79 -2.24 -5.25
CA CYS A 111 6.45 -1.87 -4.00
C CYS A 111 7.36 -0.65 -4.18
N GLN A 112 8.05 -0.51 -5.32
CA GLN A 112 8.78 0.73 -5.62
C GLN A 112 7.84 1.95 -5.65
N LEU A 113 6.69 1.84 -6.32
CA LEU A 113 5.70 2.92 -6.35
C LEU A 113 5.13 3.21 -4.95
N MET A 114 4.93 2.17 -4.13
CA MET A 114 4.50 2.30 -2.74
C MET A 114 5.53 3.11 -1.93
N VAL A 115 6.82 2.80 -2.05
CA VAL A 115 7.90 3.53 -1.37
C VAL A 115 8.00 4.98 -1.84
N GLU A 116 7.89 5.25 -3.14
CA GLU A 116 7.86 6.62 -3.67
C GLU A 116 6.63 7.43 -3.22
N ARG A 117 5.59 6.76 -2.71
CA ARG A 117 4.37 7.35 -2.16
C ARG A 117 4.31 7.28 -0.65
N ASP A 118 5.35 6.72 -0.03
CA ASP A 118 5.39 6.46 1.40
C ASP A 118 4.14 5.72 1.88
N ILE A 119 3.77 4.65 1.17
CA ILE A 119 2.63 3.79 1.49
C ILE A 119 3.15 2.39 1.83
N SER A 120 2.58 1.78 2.86
CA SER A 120 2.70 0.34 3.09
C SER A 120 1.35 -0.26 3.47
N LEU A 121 1.18 -1.57 3.29
CA LEU A 121 -0.02 -2.30 3.68
C LEU A 121 0.34 -3.23 4.81
N ARG A 122 -0.08 -2.91 6.03
CA ARG A 122 0.20 -3.71 7.23
C ARG A 122 -0.86 -4.77 7.40
N ASP A 123 -0.44 -5.99 7.73
CA ASP A 123 -1.39 -7.04 8.09
C ASP A 123 -2.10 -6.65 9.37
N VAL A 124 -3.42 -6.72 9.35
CA VAL A 124 -4.26 -6.27 10.44
C VAL A 124 -4.29 -7.31 11.58
N GLY A 125 -4.19 -8.59 11.23
CA GLY A 125 -4.22 -9.71 12.19
C GLY A 125 -2.84 -10.15 12.68
N ALA A 126 -1.75 -9.51 12.21
CA ALA A 126 -0.44 -9.78 12.76
C ALA A 126 -0.36 -9.19 14.18
N GLU A 127 -0.11 -10.05 15.17
CA GLU A 127 0.24 -9.58 16.51
C GLU A 127 1.42 -8.61 16.40
N ASN A 128 1.34 -7.48 17.10
CA ASN A 128 2.51 -6.63 17.29
C ASN A 128 3.46 -7.42 18.20
N ASP A 129 4.33 -8.21 17.58
CA ASP A 129 5.51 -8.73 18.25
C ASP A 129 6.32 -7.50 18.69
N ASP A 130 6.55 -7.36 20.00
CA ASP A 130 7.40 -6.30 20.56
C ASP A 130 8.85 -6.39 20.02
N ARG A 131 9.18 -7.51 19.37
CA ARG A 131 10.45 -7.73 18.70
C ARG A 131 10.50 -7.05 17.34
N VAL A 132 11.63 -6.38 17.09
CA VAL A 132 11.86 -5.62 15.86
C VAL A 132 12.51 -6.52 14.83
N LEU A 133 11.91 -6.69 13.66
CA LEU A 133 12.54 -7.45 12.57
C LEU A 133 13.80 -6.77 12.04
N LEU A 134 14.85 -7.55 11.75
CA LEU A 134 16.08 -7.06 11.12
C LEU A 134 15.85 -6.46 9.74
N SER A 135 14.79 -6.89 9.03
CA SER A 135 14.37 -6.28 7.76
C SER A 135 13.92 -4.82 7.90
N ARG A 136 13.56 -4.39 9.12
CA ARG A 136 13.17 -3.02 9.45
C ARG A 136 14.30 -2.23 10.11
N ALA A 137 15.11 -2.89 10.95
CA ALA A 137 16.18 -2.24 11.69
C ALA A 137 17.46 -2.02 10.86
N LEU A 138 17.76 -2.87 9.87
CA LEU A 138 19.00 -2.78 9.10
C LEU A 138 18.87 -1.87 7.88
N PRO A 139 19.98 -1.20 7.48
CA PRO A 139 20.07 -0.61 6.15
C PRO A 139 19.73 -1.64 5.07
N GLN A 140 18.90 -1.24 4.11
CA GLN A 140 18.36 -2.14 3.08
C GLN A 140 19.43 -2.93 2.33
N ASP A 141 20.55 -2.30 2.01
CA ASP A 141 21.62 -2.93 1.25
C ASP A 141 22.36 -4.00 2.08
N VAL A 142 22.47 -3.80 3.39
CA VAL A 142 23.00 -4.79 4.34
C VAL A 142 22.04 -5.98 4.45
N PHE A 143 20.74 -5.73 4.61
CA PHE A 143 19.74 -6.79 4.67
C PHE A 143 19.68 -7.60 3.37
N VAL A 144 19.69 -6.95 2.20
CA VAL A 144 19.67 -7.65 0.90
C VAL A 144 20.93 -8.50 0.71
N LYS A 145 22.09 -8.03 1.17
CA LYS A 145 23.35 -8.78 1.08
C LYS A 145 23.35 -10.04 1.94
N HIS A 146 22.77 -9.99 3.14
CA HIS A 146 22.88 -11.06 4.15
C HIS A 146 21.59 -11.81 4.47
N GLY A 147 20.46 -11.45 3.83
CA GLY A 147 19.13 -11.96 4.17
C GLY A 147 19.02 -13.48 4.08
N ALA A 148 19.68 -14.11 3.11
CA ALA A 148 19.68 -15.57 2.97
C ALA A 148 20.38 -16.25 4.16
N GLN A 149 21.49 -15.67 4.62
CA GLN A 149 22.24 -16.15 5.79
C GLN A 149 21.44 -15.96 7.07
N LEU A 150 20.82 -14.78 7.25
CA LEU A 150 19.96 -14.47 8.39
C LEU A 150 18.79 -15.46 8.49
N LYS A 151 18.07 -15.68 7.37
CA LYS A 151 16.95 -16.64 7.30
C LYS A 151 17.42 -18.07 7.58
N LYS A 152 18.55 -18.49 6.99
CA LYS A 152 19.11 -19.84 7.21
C LYS A 152 19.56 -20.06 8.66
N SER A 153 20.08 -19.02 9.31
CA SER A 153 20.52 -19.06 10.70
C SER A 153 19.38 -18.83 11.70
N GLY A 154 18.15 -18.55 11.24
CA GLY A 154 17.02 -18.27 12.11
C GLY A 154 17.16 -16.99 12.93
N VAL A 155 18.05 -16.07 12.53
CA VAL A 155 18.31 -14.78 13.17
C VAL A 155 17.48 -13.74 12.44
N LEU A 156 16.32 -13.39 12.99
CA LEU A 156 15.29 -12.60 12.28
C LEU A 156 15.01 -11.26 12.95
N TYR A 157 15.31 -11.15 14.24
CA TYR A 157 14.97 -10.00 15.08
C TYR A 157 16.20 -9.26 15.58
N LEU A 158 16.05 -7.97 15.83
CA LEU A 158 17.08 -7.14 16.44
C LEU A 158 17.49 -7.70 17.81
N GLN A 159 16.51 -8.18 18.57
CA GLN A 159 16.71 -8.83 19.87
C GLN A 159 17.46 -10.17 19.78
N ASP A 160 17.63 -10.76 18.59
CA ASP A 160 18.53 -11.91 18.41
C ASP A 160 20.00 -11.47 18.48
N ILE A 161 20.29 -10.21 18.12
CA ILE A 161 21.64 -9.66 17.93
C ILE A 161 22.02 -8.66 19.02
N VAL A 162 21.05 -8.01 19.67
CA VAL A 162 21.28 -7.02 20.73
C VAL A 162 20.88 -7.61 22.09
N SER A 163 21.51 -7.16 23.17
CA SER A 163 21.17 -7.53 24.54
C SER A 163 19.71 -7.17 24.89
N GLU A 164 19.15 -7.81 25.92
CA GLU A 164 17.77 -7.57 26.39
C GLU A 164 17.50 -6.08 26.69
N ASN A 165 18.50 -5.34 27.17
CA ASN A 165 18.40 -3.92 27.48
C ASN A 165 18.70 -3.01 26.28
N LEU A 166 18.89 -3.57 25.08
CA LEU A 166 19.24 -2.86 23.84
C LEU A 166 20.55 -2.04 23.90
N THR A 167 21.41 -2.27 24.89
CA THR A 167 22.61 -1.45 25.16
C THR A 167 23.88 -1.93 24.46
N ARG A 168 23.95 -3.20 24.06
CA ARG A 168 25.13 -3.77 23.40
C ARG A 168 24.73 -4.86 22.42
N THR A 169 25.52 -5.06 21.37
CA THR A 169 25.44 -6.27 20.55
C THR A 169 25.86 -7.49 21.39
N ARG A 170 25.14 -8.59 21.24
CA ARG A 170 25.50 -9.90 21.80
C ARG A 170 26.84 -10.36 21.23
N THR A 171 27.50 -11.30 21.89
CA THR A 171 28.71 -11.93 21.35
C THR A 171 28.33 -12.99 20.31
N TRP A 172 29.25 -13.31 19.40
CA TRP A 172 29.02 -14.40 18.43
C TRP A 172 28.68 -15.72 19.12
N GLN A 173 29.32 -16.02 20.27
CA GLN A 173 29.10 -17.25 21.02
C GLN A 173 27.68 -17.32 21.58
N GLU A 174 27.16 -16.21 22.10
CA GLU A 174 25.78 -16.11 22.60
C GLU A 174 24.77 -16.34 21.46
N VAL A 175 24.97 -15.71 20.30
CA VAL A 175 24.06 -15.86 19.14
C VAL A 175 24.16 -17.27 18.54
N ALA A 176 25.38 -17.80 18.39
CA ALA A 176 25.59 -19.15 17.88
C ALA A 176 24.96 -20.22 18.79
N ALA A 177 25.04 -20.04 20.11
CA ALA A 177 24.38 -20.92 21.07
C ALA A 177 22.85 -20.81 20.98
N THR A 178 22.29 -19.60 20.97
CA THR A 178 20.82 -19.40 20.89
C THR A 178 20.22 -19.96 19.60
N HIS A 179 20.92 -19.84 18.48
CA HIS A 179 20.41 -20.26 17.16
C HIS A 179 21.00 -21.58 16.64
N ASN A 180 21.65 -22.37 17.51
CA ASN A 180 22.25 -23.67 17.17
C ASN A 180 23.18 -23.62 15.96
N ILE A 181 23.96 -22.54 15.81
CA ILE A 181 24.89 -22.37 14.71
C ILE A 181 26.19 -23.12 15.02
N GLN A 182 26.50 -24.13 14.22
CA GLN A 182 27.72 -24.95 14.34
C GLN A 182 28.95 -24.19 13.83
N SER A 183 29.37 -23.14 14.54
CA SER A 183 30.62 -22.43 14.24
C SER A 183 31.12 -21.64 15.45
N THR A 184 32.37 -21.86 15.82
CA THR A 184 33.04 -21.16 16.93
C THR A 184 33.61 -19.80 16.53
N VAL A 185 33.73 -19.53 15.22
CA VAL A 185 34.31 -18.30 14.66
C VAL A 185 33.19 -17.39 14.15
N PRO A 186 33.24 -16.07 14.45
CA PRO A 186 32.29 -15.11 13.93
C PRO A 186 32.17 -15.16 12.41
N LYS A 187 30.95 -15.26 11.90
CA LYS A 187 30.69 -15.20 10.47
C LYS A 187 30.78 -13.76 9.99
N GLN A 188 31.24 -13.56 8.76
CA GLN A 188 31.34 -12.22 8.16
C GLN A 188 30.01 -11.45 8.18
N TRP A 189 28.90 -12.12 7.87
CA TRP A 189 27.58 -11.49 7.90
C TRP A 189 27.23 -10.96 9.29
N TYR A 190 27.66 -11.65 10.35
CA TYR A 190 27.38 -11.24 11.73
C TYR A 190 28.13 -9.97 12.07
N THR A 191 29.42 -9.92 11.75
CA THR A 191 30.25 -8.73 11.99
C THR A 191 29.72 -7.52 11.23
N GLU A 192 29.36 -7.67 9.95
CA GLU A 192 28.80 -6.57 9.15
C GLU A 192 27.42 -6.11 9.64
N VAL A 193 26.58 -7.03 10.13
CA VAL A 193 25.28 -6.68 10.71
C VAL A 193 25.45 -5.94 12.04
N CYS A 194 26.32 -6.41 12.93
CA CYS A 194 26.63 -5.71 14.19
C CYS A 194 27.22 -4.31 13.95
N GLN A 195 28.09 -4.18 12.94
CA GLN A 195 28.63 -2.90 12.53
C GLN A 195 27.51 -1.96 12.05
N ALA A 196 26.62 -2.44 11.17
CA ALA A 196 25.51 -1.63 10.65
C ALA A 196 24.55 -1.16 11.76
N ILE A 197 24.26 -2.00 12.76
CA ILE A 197 23.45 -1.63 13.93
C ILE A 197 24.16 -0.56 14.78
N SER A 198 25.49 -0.64 14.89
CA SER A 198 26.28 0.30 15.69
C SER A 198 26.44 1.66 15.01
N GLU A 199 26.57 1.68 13.69
CA GLU A 199 26.72 2.90 12.87
C GLU A 199 25.38 3.61 12.61
N HIS A 200 24.28 2.85 12.60
CA HIS A 200 22.92 3.37 12.50
C HIS A 200 22.12 2.93 13.71
N PRO A 201 22.24 3.62 14.86
CA PRO A 201 21.41 3.37 16.02
C PRO A 201 19.99 3.90 15.81
N ALA A 202 19.38 3.67 14.64
CA ALA A 202 18.00 4.04 14.31
C ALA A 202 17.01 3.22 15.16
N LEU A 203 17.09 3.47 16.47
CA LEU A 203 16.12 3.20 17.52
C LEU A 203 15.26 4.46 17.74
N ASP A 204 15.11 5.31 16.71
CA ASP A 204 14.01 6.25 16.61
C ASP A 204 13.23 5.94 15.34
N VAL A 205 11.97 5.57 15.52
CA VAL A 205 11.11 4.91 14.52
C VAL A 205 10.55 5.91 13.48
N GLU A 206 11.08 7.14 13.37
CA GLU A 206 10.42 8.18 12.54
C GLU A 206 11.26 8.92 11.47
N GLU A 207 12.59 8.78 11.35
CA GLU A 207 13.32 9.60 10.35
C GLU A 207 14.48 8.89 9.64
N VAL A 208 14.27 8.42 8.40
CA VAL A 208 15.34 8.37 7.38
C VAL A 208 14.75 8.59 5.97
N LEU A 209 14.66 9.86 5.57
CA LEU A 209 14.40 10.29 4.19
C LEU A 209 15.41 11.40 3.85
N PHE A 210 16.49 11.07 3.12
CA PHE A 210 17.23 11.87 2.12
C PHE A 210 18.70 11.45 2.09
N GLU A 211 19.13 10.81 1.00
CA GLU A 211 20.39 11.08 0.26
C GLU A 211 20.57 10.02 -0.84
N TYR A 212 21.40 10.32 -1.83
CA TYR A 212 21.68 9.57 -3.08
C TYR A 212 20.90 9.98 -4.34
N VAL A 213 21.17 11.20 -4.83
CA VAL A 213 21.26 11.44 -6.29
C VAL A 213 22.34 12.50 -6.56
N GLU A 214 23.63 12.11 -6.62
CA GLU A 214 24.64 12.88 -7.38
C GLU A 214 25.95 12.09 -7.54
N ALA A 215 25.98 11.09 -8.42
CA ALA A 215 27.24 10.46 -8.84
C ALA A 215 27.11 9.74 -10.18
N ALA A 216 26.85 10.47 -11.28
CA ALA A 216 27.00 9.89 -12.63
C ALA A 216 27.06 10.93 -13.78
N VAL A 217 27.98 11.90 -13.74
CA VAL A 217 28.40 12.70 -14.93
C VAL A 217 29.85 13.16 -14.68
N SER A 218 30.92 12.54 -15.18
CA SER A 218 31.54 12.64 -16.52
C SER A 218 32.98 12.08 -16.38
N PRO A 219 33.74 11.70 -17.44
CA PRO A 219 34.55 12.73 -18.08
C PRO A 219 34.78 12.53 -19.59
N LEU A 220 34.44 13.54 -20.40
CA LEU A 220 35.08 13.74 -21.69
C LEU A 220 36.37 14.55 -21.48
N LYS A 221 37.50 13.88 -21.72
CA LYS A 221 38.86 14.43 -21.70
C LYS A 221 38.95 15.57 -22.73
N ARG A 222 38.94 16.82 -22.28
CA ARG A 222 39.28 17.99 -23.12
C ARG A 222 40.78 17.91 -23.42
N MET A 223 41.14 17.85 -24.70
CA MET A 223 42.52 18.00 -25.13
C MET A 223 42.89 19.48 -25.02
N GLU A 224 43.70 19.84 -24.03
CA GLU A 224 44.18 21.21 -23.84
C GLU A 224 45.24 21.52 -24.92
N LEU A 225 44.98 22.56 -25.72
CA LEU A 225 46.00 23.16 -26.60
C LEU A 225 46.71 24.28 -25.81
N PRO A 226 48.04 24.39 -25.86
CA PRO A 226 48.76 25.44 -25.15
C PRO A 226 48.35 26.82 -25.67
N VAL A 227 47.91 27.66 -24.75
CA VAL A 227 47.40 29.01 -25.01
C VAL A 227 48.60 29.95 -25.05
N THR A 228 48.96 30.34 -26.27
CA THR A 228 49.90 31.41 -26.69
C THR A 228 51.40 31.08 -26.83
N PRO A 229 52.09 31.67 -27.85
CA PRO A 229 53.53 31.54 -28.00
C PRO A 229 54.30 32.29 -26.92
N ILE A 230 55.30 31.65 -26.32
CA ILE A 230 56.23 32.27 -25.35
C ILE A 230 57.01 33.40 -26.02
N ARG A 231 56.84 34.63 -25.51
CA ARG A 231 57.61 35.82 -25.92
C ARG A 231 58.84 35.97 -25.03
N THR A 232 59.98 36.20 -25.66
CA THR A 232 61.31 36.28 -25.02
C THR A 232 61.94 37.66 -25.16
N GLY A 233 61.30 38.59 -25.90
CA GLY A 233 61.83 39.94 -26.15
C GLY A 233 62.91 39.98 -27.24
N ASN A 234 63.44 38.84 -27.66
CA ASN A 234 64.34 38.73 -28.80
C ASN A 234 63.55 38.43 -30.09
N ASN A 235 63.58 39.38 -31.02
CA ASN A 235 62.77 39.36 -32.24
C ASN A 235 63.04 38.14 -33.15
N LYS A 236 64.27 37.59 -33.14
CA LYS A 236 64.60 36.38 -33.92
C LYS A 236 64.00 35.13 -33.27
N THR A 237 64.11 35.01 -31.95
CA THR A 237 63.60 33.88 -31.16
C THR A 237 62.07 33.85 -31.15
N ASP A 238 61.42 35.00 -31.04
CA ASP A 238 59.95 35.09 -31.06
C ASP A 238 59.36 34.73 -32.43
N LYS A 239 60.08 35.04 -33.52
CA LYS A 239 59.71 34.65 -34.88
C LYS A 239 59.86 33.13 -35.09
N TYR A 240 60.87 32.51 -34.47
CA TYR A 240 61.06 31.06 -34.44
C TYR A 240 59.95 30.36 -33.63
N ASN A 241 59.65 30.84 -32.43
CA ASN A 241 58.59 30.30 -31.57
C ASN A 241 57.20 30.38 -32.22
N LYS A 242 56.88 31.49 -32.90
CA LYS A 242 55.63 31.61 -33.70
C LYS A 242 55.56 30.59 -34.84
N ARG A 243 56.68 30.31 -35.51
CA ARG A 243 56.74 29.29 -36.58
C ARG A 243 56.51 27.87 -36.03
N LEU A 244 57.11 27.53 -34.89
CA LEU A 244 56.91 26.26 -34.19
C LEU A 244 55.45 26.07 -33.74
N HIS A 245 54.85 27.10 -33.12
CA HIS A 245 53.46 27.06 -32.71
C HIS A 245 52.50 26.90 -33.91
N ARG A 246 52.79 27.54 -35.05
CA ARG A 246 51.99 27.36 -36.27
C ARG A 246 52.10 25.94 -36.82
N LYS A 247 53.30 25.34 -36.79
CA LYS A 247 53.50 23.93 -37.20
C LYS A 247 52.76 22.96 -36.28
N ALA A 248 52.82 23.16 -34.96
CA ALA A 248 52.12 22.31 -33.98
C ALA A 248 50.59 22.41 -34.14
N ARG A 249 50.06 23.64 -34.32
CA ARG A 249 48.63 23.86 -34.56
C ARG A 249 48.14 23.18 -35.84
N ASN A 250 48.91 23.27 -36.92
CA ASN A 250 48.54 22.63 -38.18
C ASN A 250 48.55 21.10 -38.05
N ARG A 251 49.56 20.50 -37.40
CA ARG A 251 49.57 19.04 -37.13
C ARG A 251 48.35 18.57 -36.34
N ALA A 252 47.98 19.27 -35.27
CA ALA A 252 46.80 18.93 -34.47
C ALA A 252 45.50 19.06 -35.30
N THR A 253 45.44 20.00 -36.24
CA THR A 253 44.30 20.17 -37.14
C THR A 253 44.22 19.02 -38.15
N ASP A 254 45.36 18.61 -38.72
CA ASP A 254 45.44 17.50 -39.67
C ASP A 254 45.07 16.17 -39.00
N GLU A 255 45.56 15.92 -37.77
CA GLU A 255 45.19 14.75 -36.96
C GLU A 255 43.68 14.72 -36.65
N TYR A 256 43.08 15.86 -36.33
CA TYR A 256 41.63 15.96 -36.09
C TYR A 256 40.81 15.67 -37.37
N ILE A 257 41.26 16.12 -38.54
CA ILE A 257 40.59 15.83 -39.82
C ILE A 257 40.64 14.33 -40.15
N ILE A 258 41.79 13.69 -39.91
CA ILE A 258 41.94 12.23 -40.09
C ILE A 258 41.02 11.48 -39.14
N TYR A 259 41.03 11.82 -37.85
CA TYR A 259 40.16 11.22 -36.84
C TYR A 259 38.67 11.34 -37.20
N ARG A 260 38.23 12.52 -37.64
CA ARG A 260 36.83 12.75 -38.02
C ARG A 260 36.40 11.88 -39.20
N LYS A 261 37.24 11.75 -40.23
CA LYS A 261 36.94 10.90 -41.39
C LYS A 261 36.83 9.41 -41.01
N ASP A 262 37.72 8.94 -40.14
CA ASP A 262 37.70 7.55 -39.66
C ASP A 262 36.47 7.27 -38.77
N HIS A 263 36.11 8.23 -37.90
CA HIS A 263 34.91 8.13 -37.08
C HIS A 263 33.62 8.08 -37.91
N GLU A 264 33.50 8.94 -38.92
CA GLU A 264 32.36 8.94 -39.85
C GLU A 264 32.24 7.62 -40.64
N ALA A 265 33.37 7.02 -41.02
CA ALA A 265 33.40 5.70 -41.67
C ALA A 265 32.92 4.58 -40.73
N ARG A 266 33.40 4.56 -39.48
CA ARG A 266 32.98 3.57 -38.46
C ARG A 266 31.49 3.66 -38.14
N VAL A 267 30.95 4.87 -38.04
CA VAL A 267 29.50 5.09 -37.81
C VAL A 267 28.66 4.59 -38.99
N LYS A 268 29.13 4.78 -40.24
CA LYS A 268 28.45 4.25 -41.43
C LYS A 268 28.46 2.71 -41.47
N GLN A 269 29.60 2.08 -41.16
CA GLN A 269 29.69 0.61 -41.07
C GLN A 269 28.79 0.02 -39.97
N GLN A 270 28.73 0.64 -38.80
CA GLN A 270 27.84 0.20 -37.71
C GLN A 270 26.36 0.31 -38.08
N LYS A 271 25.95 1.36 -38.80
CA LYS A 271 24.57 1.51 -39.30
C LYS A 271 24.22 0.43 -40.33
N LEU A 272 25.15 0.06 -41.20
CA LEU A 272 24.94 -1.00 -42.20
C LEU A 272 24.83 -2.38 -41.52
N ALA A 273 25.72 -2.68 -40.57
CA ALA A 273 25.68 -3.92 -39.80
C ALA A 273 24.38 -4.06 -38.99
N LYS A 274 23.89 -2.96 -38.40
CA LYS A 274 22.60 -2.94 -37.70
C LYS A 274 21.42 -3.24 -38.64
N LYS A 275 21.40 -2.63 -39.83
CA LYS A 275 20.35 -2.90 -40.84
C LYS A 275 20.35 -4.36 -41.31
N LEU A 276 21.53 -4.94 -41.53
CA LEU A 276 21.66 -6.35 -41.93
C LEU A 276 21.19 -7.31 -40.82
N LYS A 277 21.51 -7.01 -39.56
CA LYS A 277 21.07 -7.79 -38.39
C LYS A 277 19.55 -7.71 -38.19
N GLU A 278 18.95 -6.53 -38.38
CA GLU A 278 17.50 -6.34 -38.32
C GLU A 278 16.76 -7.05 -39.47
N ALA A 279 17.35 -7.12 -40.66
CA ALA A 279 16.77 -7.84 -41.80
C ALA A 279 16.80 -9.37 -41.59
N ALA A 280 17.88 -9.92 -41.03
CA ALA A 280 17.97 -11.34 -40.68
C ALA A 280 16.93 -11.72 -39.59
N GLN A 281 16.79 -10.90 -38.56
CA GLN A 281 15.81 -11.12 -37.48
C GLN A 281 14.35 -11.03 -37.94
N ARG A 282 14.05 -10.33 -39.04
CA ARG A 282 12.69 -10.27 -39.61
C ARG A 282 12.28 -11.59 -40.27
N LYS A 283 13.21 -12.30 -40.93
CA LYS A 283 12.93 -13.60 -41.57
C LYS A 283 12.64 -14.71 -40.55
N ASP A 284 13.40 -14.76 -39.46
CA ASP A 284 13.17 -15.73 -38.36
C ASP A 284 11.85 -15.49 -37.60
N ARG A 285 11.39 -14.24 -37.51
CA ARG A 285 10.12 -13.90 -36.84
C ARG A 285 8.89 -14.43 -37.61
N THR A 286 8.95 -14.48 -38.93
CA THR A 286 7.84 -14.99 -39.75
C THR A 286 7.63 -16.50 -39.60
N GLU A 287 8.70 -17.29 -39.56
CA GLU A 287 8.63 -18.74 -39.36
C GLU A 287 8.18 -19.09 -37.93
N ASN A 288 8.72 -18.38 -36.92
CA ASN A 288 8.36 -18.59 -35.52
C ASN A 288 6.91 -18.18 -35.20
N ASN A 289 6.39 -17.12 -35.86
CA ASN A 289 4.99 -16.72 -35.71
C ASN A 289 4.03 -17.76 -36.29
N ARG A 290 4.40 -18.46 -37.38
CA ARG A 290 3.59 -19.54 -37.95
C ARG A 290 3.49 -20.72 -36.98
N LYS A 291 4.64 -21.19 -36.48
CA LYS A 291 4.70 -22.27 -35.47
C LYS A 291 3.98 -21.91 -34.17
N ALA A 292 4.08 -20.66 -33.72
CA ALA A 292 3.38 -20.19 -32.52
C ALA A 292 1.85 -20.13 -32.72
N LYS A 293 1.38 -19.85 -33.94
CA LYS A 293 -0.05 -19.86 -34.26
C LYS A 293 -0.62 -21.29 -34.26
N GLU A 294 0.09 -22.23 -34.88
CA GLU A 294 -0.27 -23.66 -34.87
C GLU A 294 -0.30 -24.21 -33.43
N ALA A 295 0.72 -23.92 -32.61
CA ALA A 295 0.75 -24.31 -31.19
C ALA A 295 -0.35 -23.64 -30.34
N ALA A 296 -0.76 -22.40 -30.67
CA ALA A 296 -1.83 -21.71 -29.98
C ALA A 296 -3.21 -22.32 -30.29
N GLU A 297 -3.43 -22.77 -31.54
CA GLU A 297 -4.66 -23.46 -31.94
C GLU A 297 -4.77 -24.84 -31.27
N GLU A 298 -3.65 -25.57 -31.15
CA GLU A 298 -3.58 -26.85 -30.43
C GLU A 298 -3.77 -26.68 -28.91
N ALA A 299 -3.19 -25.64 -28.31
CA ALA A 299 -3.41 -25.30 -26.92
C ALA A 299 -4.87 -24.89 -26.64
N LEU A 300 -5.52 -24.23 -27.61
CA LEU A 300 -6.93 -23.84 -27.51
C LEU A 300 -7.85 -25.06 -27.49
N THR A 301 -7.61 -26.04 -28.37
CA THR A 301 -8.36 -27.30 -28.38
C THR A 301 -8.12 -28.13 -27.13
N LEU A 302 -6.88 -28.19 -26.61
CA LEU A 302 -6.59 -28.84 -25.32
C LEU A 302 -7.33 -28.16 -24.16
N LYS A 303 -7.32 -26.82 -24.11
CA LYS A 303 -8.02 -26.04 -23.08
C LYS A 303 -9.54 -26.23 -23.13
N GLN A 304 -10.11 -26.37 -24.33
CA GLN A 304 -11.53 -26.69 -24.49
C GLN A 304 -11.86 -28.10 -23.98
N ARG A 305 -11.01 -29.11 -24.27
CA ARG A 305 -11.16 -30.47 -23.71
C ARG A 305 -11.05 -30.48 -22.19
N PHE A 306 -10.05 -29.80 -21.62
CA PHE A 306 -9.88 -29.69 -20.17
C PHE A 306 -11.08 -29.01 -19.51
N ARG A 307 -11.60 -27.92 -20.10
CA ARG A 307 -12.83 -27.26 -19.60
C ARG A 307 -14.04 -28.19 -19.59
N ARG A 308 -14.19 -29.06 -20.59
CA ARG A 308 -15.27 -30.06 -20.62
C ARG A 308 -15.10 -31.10 -19.52
N GLN A 309 -13.89 -31.60 -19.30
CA GLN A 309 -13.59 -32.55 -18.22
C GLN A 309 -13.82 -31.92 -16.83
N VAL A 310 -13.34 -30.70 -16.60
CA VAL A 310 -13.58 -29.98 -15.33
C VAL A 310 -15.08 -29.72 -15.11
N LYS A 311 -15.83 -29.38 -16.16
CA LYS A 311 -17.28 -29.18 -16.06
C LYS A 311 -18.01 -30.49 -15.73
N ALA A 312 -17.59 -31.61 -16.32
CA ALA A 312 -18.13 -32.93 -15.99
C ALA A 312 -17.81 -33.32 -14.54
N ARG A 313 -16.54 -33.18 -14.12
CA ARG A 313 -16.12 -33.49 -12.74
C ARG A 313 -16.79 -32.59 -11.69
N ARG A 314 -17.02 -31.32 -12.01
CA ARG A 314 -17.82 -30.41 -11.16
C ARG A 314 -19.26 -30.87 -11.02
N LYS A 315 -19.85 -31.46 -12.06
CA LYS A 315 -21.21 -31.99 -12.01
C LYS A 315 -21.27 -33.24 -11.13
N GLU A 316 -20.33 -34.16 -11.30
CA GLU A 316 -20.17 -35.34 -10.42
C GLU A 316 -19.96 -34.94 -8.96
N LEU A 317 -19.01 -34.04 -8.69
CA LEU A 317 -18.75 -33.55 -7.32
C LEU A 317 -19.95 -32.79 -6.72
N ALA A 318 -20.74 -32.09 -7.54
CA ALA A 318 -21.96 -31.44 -7.07
C ALA A 318 -23.04 -32.47 -6.71
N GLU A 319 -23.19 -33.54 -7.49
CA GLU A 319 -24.09 -34.66 -7.19
C GLU A 319 -23.64 -35.43 -5.94
N GLU A 320 -22.33 -35.73 -5.81
CA GLU A 320 -21.73 -36.33 -4.60
C GLU A 320 -21.92 -35.44 -3.36
N ALA A 321 -21.69 -34.13 -3.49
CA ALA A 321 -21.89 -33.18 -2.41
C ALA A 321 -23.37 -33.07 -1.99
N TYR A 322 -24.31 -33.14 -2.95
CA TYR A 322 -25.75 -33.07 -2.66
C TYR A 322 -26.22 -34.25 -1.79
N GLN A 323 -25.61 -35.42 -1.95
CA GLN A 323 -25.89 -36.59 -1.11
C GLN A 323 -25.39 -36.42 0.33
N LEU A 324 -24.38 -35.57 0.56
CA LEU A 324 -23.80 -35.28 1.87
C LEU A 324 -24.50 -34.12 2.59
N VAL A 325 -25.28 -33.29 1.88
CA VAL A 325 -25.98 -32.12 2.43
C VAL A 325 -26.85 -32.46 3.65
N PRO A 326 -27.64 -33.56 3.69
CA PRO A 326 -28.46 -33.88 4.86
C PRO A 326 -27.63 -34.16 6.11
N ASN A 327 -26.49 -34.85 5.96
CA ASN A 327 -25.59 -35.17 7.07
C ASN A 327 -24.86 -33.92 7.57
N ILE A 328 -24.45 -33.03 6.66
CA ILE A 328 -23.84 -31.74 7.01
C ILE A 328 -24.86 -30.84 7.73
N ILE A 329 -26.12 -30.80 7.27
CA ILE A 329 -27.20 -30.07 7.95
C ILE A 329 -27.43 -30.61 9.36
N ALA A 330 -27.49 -31.94 9.53
CA ALA A 330 -27.64 -32.57 10.84
C ALA A 330 -26.46 -32.27 11.78
N LEU A 331 -25.23 -32.24 11.25
CA LEU A 331 -24.02 -31.94 12.01
C LEU A 331 -23.93 -30.44 12.41
N ILE A 332 -24.35 -29.54 11.51
CA ILE A 332 -24.49 -28.11 11.79
C ILE A 332 -25.59 -27.86 12.83
N GLN A 333 -26.70 -28.58 12.76
CA GLN A 333 -27.79 -28.49 13.74
C GLN A 333 -27.36 -29.01 15.12
N GLN A 334 -26.59 -30.12 15.19
CA GLN A 334 -25.99 -30.61 16.44
C GLN A 334 -24.94 -29.64 17.00
N GLN A 335 -24.11 -29.02 16.16
CA GLN A 335 -23.16 -27.99 16.59
C GLN A 335 -23.86 -26.70 17.04
N ALA A 336 -24.97 -26.33 16.40
CA ALA A 336 -25.78 -25.17 16.79
C ALA A 336 -26.45 -25.36 18.16
N THR A 337 -26.81 -26.59 18.56
CA THR A 337 -27.36 -26.86 19.89
C THR A 337 -26.33 -26.83 21.03
N HIS A 338 -25.03 -26.85 20.72
CA HIS A 338 -23.95 -26.86 21.72
C HIS A 338 -23.14 -25.56 21.83
N SER A 339 -23.33 -24.59 20.94
CA SER A 339 -22.63 -23.31 21.04
C SER A 339 -23.58 -22.27 21.65
N LYS A 340 -23.54 -22.12 22.98
CA LYS A 340 -23.99 -20.87 23.60
C LYS A 340 -22.98 -19.80 23.17
N PRO A 341 -23.34 -18.79 22.35
CA PRO A 341 -22.42 -17.71 22.08
C PRO A 341 -22.36 -16.87 23.36
N LYS A 342 -21.28 -17.04 24.13
CA LYS A 342 -20.81 -15.98 25.03
C LYS A 342 -19.92 -15.07 24.18
N HIS A 343 -20.51 -14.27 23.30
CA HIS A 343 -19.74 -13.27 22.58
C HIS A 343 -19.59 -12.02 23.46
N LYS A 344 -18.40 -11.84 24.03
CA LYS A 344 -17.96 -10.49 24.39
C LYS A 344 -17.63 -9.81 23.06
N TYR A 345 -18.31 -8.72 22.70
CA TYR A 345 -17.93 -7.90 21.54
C TYR A 345 -16.55 -7.29 21.79
N LYS A 346 -15.49 -8.07 21.54
CA LYS A 346 -14.09 -7.65 21.70
C LYS A 346 -13.61 -6.71 20.59
N HIS A 347 -14.51 -6.28 19.69
CA HIS A 347 -14.19 -5.51 18.49
C HIS A 347 -14.01 -4.01 18.75
N VAL A 348 -14.27 -3.56 19.98
CA VAL A 348 -14.15 -2.15 20.38
C VAL A 348 -13.37 -2.07 21.68
N ILE A 349 -12.32 -1.27 21.66
CA ILE A 349 -11.47 -0.93 22.80
C ILE A 349 -12.03 0.35 23.42
N MET A 350 -12.48 0.27 24.66
CA MET A 350 -13.03 1.37 25.45
C MET A 350 -12.67 1.18 26.94
N ASP A 351 -13.07 2.13 27.77
CA ASP A 351 -12.92 2.02 29.22
C ASP A 351 -13.64 0.76 29.76
N PRO A 352 -12.99 -0.08 30.59
CA PRO A 352 -13.58 -1.32 31.09
C PRO A 352 -14.86 -1.12 31.92
N ALA A 353 -14.96 -0.05 32.70
CA ALA A 353 -16.14 0.22 33.51
C ALA A 353 -17.32 0.64 32.61
N LEU A 354 -17.05 1.42 31.56
CA LEU A 354 -18.05 1.74 30.54
C LEU A 354 -18.50 0.48 29.79
N GLN A 355 -17.57 -0.41 29.42
CA GLN A 355 -17.90 -1.68 28.79
C GLN A 355 -18.83 -2.53 29.68
N GLU A 356 -18.52 -2.65 30.98
CA GLU A 356 -19.34 -3.39 31.94
C GLU A 356 -20.72 -2.75 32.12
N SER A 357 -20.80 -1.42 32.14
CA SER A 357 -22.08 -0.68 32.17
C SER A 357 -22.95 -0.99 30.95
N ILE A 358 -22.36 -0.96 29.74
CA ILE A 358 -23.06 -1.31 28.50
C ILE A 358 -23.52 -2.77 28.56
N GLU A 359 -22.65 -3.71 28.94
CA GLU A 359 -22.99 -5.13 29.08
C GLU A 359 -24.11 -5.35 30.13
N GLY A 360 -24.11 -4.57 31.22
CA GLY A 360 -25.17 -4.55 32.22
C GLY A 360 -26.52 -4.10 31.67
N SER A 361 -26.52 -3.05 30.84
CA SER A 361 -27.75 -2.50 30.23
C SER A 361 -28.41 -3.43 29.20
N ARG A 362 -27.67 -4.40 28.63
CA ARG A 362 -28.19 -5.37 27.64
C ARG A 362 -29.14 -6.43 28.21
N LYS A 363 -29.25 -6.57 29.53
CA LYS A 363 -29.85 -7.78 30.13
C LYS A 363 -31.35 -7.94 29.89
N GLU A 364 -32.06 -6.87 29.52
CA GLU A 364 -33.51 -6.90 29.34
C GLU A 364 -33.90 -6.88 27.85
N THR A 365 -34.13 -8.07 27.29
CA THR A 365 -34.73 -8.24 25.95
C THR A 365 -36.25 -8.04 26.04
N ARG A 366 -36.80 -7.25 25.12
CA ARG A 366 -38.24 -7.04 24.98
C ARG A 366 -38.74 -7.50 23.61
N PRO A 367 -40.01 -7.95 23.48
CA PRO A 367 -40.59 -8.27 22.18
C PRO A 367 -40.64 -7.05 21.26
N GLY A 368 -40.35 -7.23 19.98
CA GLY A 368 -40.45 -6.19 18.95
C GLY A 368 -39.13 -5.47 18.65
N VAL A 369 -39.23 -4.42 17.83
CA VAL A 369 -38.08 -3.65 17.35
C VAL A 369 -37.75 -2.54 18.34
N ARG A 370 -36.51 -2.52 18.83
CA ARG A 370 -35.96 -1.39 19.59
C ARG A 370 -35.58 -0.27 18.63
N HIS A 371 -36.19 0.90 18.81
CA HIS A 371 -35.84 2.10 18.06
C HIS A 371 -34.86 2.96 18.87
N ILE A 372 -33.69 3.21 18.30
CA ILE A 372 -32.67 4.09 18.90
C ILE A 372 -32.24 5.15 17.91
N TYR A 373 -31.72 6.24 18.43
CA TYR A 373 -31.22 7.40 17.70
C TYR A 373 -29.75 7.55 18.02
N SER A 374 -28.95 7.81 17.00
CA SER A 374 -27.53 8.08 17.16
C SER A 374 -27.12 9.31 16.38
N ASN A 375 -26.13 10.02 16.93
CA ASN A 375 -25.58 11.22 16.32
C ASN A 375 -24.07 11.31 16.60
N GLY A 376 -23.33 11.92 15.68
CA GLY A 376 -21.92 12.21 15.77
C GLY A 376 -21.63 13.71 15.74
N SER A 377 -20.92 14.21 16.75
CA SER A 377 -20.52 15.61 16.85
C SER A 377 -19.02 15.79 16.59
N MET A 378 -18.68 16.78 15.77
CA MET A 378 -17.29 17.18 15.50
C MET A 378 -17.13 18.69 15.71
N VAL A 379 -16.19 19.09 16.55
CA VAL A 379 -15.89 20.50 16.86
C VAL A 379 -14.47 20.88 16.50
N HIS A 380 -14.22 22.19 16.42
CA HIS A 380 -12.90 22.78 16.16
C HIS A 380 -12.22 22.24 14.89
N LYS A 381 -13.00 21.96 13.84
CA LYS A 381 -12.52 21.44 12.55
C LYS A 381 -11.32 22.27 12.04
N GLY A 382 -10.21 21.58 11.76
CA GLY A 382 -8.98 22.20 11.25
C GLY A 382 -8.10 22.86 12.31
N LYS A 383 -8.43 22.74 13.60
CA LYS A 383 -7.60 23.20 14.73
C LYS A 383 -6.99 22.00 15.47
N LYS A 384 -5.96 22.24 16.29
CA LYS A 384 -5.33 21.20 17.14
C LYS A 384 -6.30 20.58 18.15
N GLU A 385 -7.31 21.35 18.58
CA GLU A 385 -8.36 20.96 19.53
C GLU A 385 -9.51 20.17 18.87
N CYS A 386 -9.35 19.73 17.61
CA CYS A 386 -10.40 19.00 16.91
C CYS A 386 -10.77 17.72 17.67
N ALA A 387 -12.05 17.60 18.04
CA ALA A 387 -12.58 16.48 18.79
C ALA A 387 -13.78 15.87 18.07
N MET A 388 -13.93 14.55 18.23
CA MET A 388 -15.05 13.78 17.70
C MET A 388 -15.69 13.01 18.84
N ALA A 389 -17.00 13.12 18.95
CA ALA A 389 -17.80 12.45 19.97
C ALA A 389 -19.08 11.91 19.35
N PHE A 390 -19.67 10.91 19.99
CA PHE A 390 -20.90 10.28 19.53
C PHE A 390 -21.79 9.97 20.72
N ALA A 391 -23.07 9.84 20.45
CA ALA A 391 -24.04 9.36 21.43
C ALA A 391 -25.12 8.51 20.79
N VAL A 392 -25.77 7.72 21.64
CA VAL A 392 -26.90 6.86 21.34
C VAL A 392 -27.92 7.02 22.44
N VAL A 393 -29.17 7.23 22.06
CA VAL A 393 -30.30 7.38 22.99
C VAL A 393 -31.55 6.71 22.40
N GLY A 394 -32.51 6.39 23.25
CA GLY A 394 -33.82 5.93 22.81
C GLY A 394 -34.79 5.93 23.98
N GLU A 395 -36.04 5.56 23.72
CA GLU A 395 -37.06 5.46 24.76
C GLU A 395 -36.69 4.41 25.81
N GLU A 396 -36.15 3.27 25.36
CA GLU A 396 -35.72 2.16 26.20
C GLU A 396 -34.19 2.02 26.26
N GLN A 397 -33.47 2.99 25.71
CA GLN A 397 -32.01 2.98 25.61
C GLN A 397 -31.44 4.15 26.42
N GLU A 398 -30.77 3.81 27.51
CA GLU A 398 -29.96 4.77 28.26
C GLU A 398 -28.89 5.39 27.38
N VAL A 399 -28.46 6.60 27.76
CA VAL A 399 -27.47 7.36 27.00
C VAL A 399 -26.15 6.61 27.01
N VAL A 400 -25.73 6.13 25.84
CA VAL A 400 -24.38 5.60 25.61
C VAL A 400 -23.63 6.62 24.78
N GLN A 401 -22.51 7.10 25.29
CA GLN A 401 -21.76 8.17 24.64
C GLN A 401 -20.25 7.99 24.84
N GLY A 402 -19.47 8.63 23.98
CA GLY A 402 -18.03 8.56 24.07
C GLY A 402 -17.33 9.45 23.04
N THR A 403 -16.00 9.47 23.13
CA THR A 403 -15.15 10.19 22.18
C THR A 403 -14.39 9.20 21.29
N THR A 404 -13.91 9.66 20.13
CA THR A 404 -13.05 8.86 19.25
C THR A 404 -11.91 9.70 18.69
N LYS A 405 -10.80 9.04 18.35
CA LYS A 405 -9.58 9.67 17.83
C LYS A 405 -9.32 9.28 16.36
N GLY A 406 -8.35 9.94 15.73
CA GLY A 406 -7.93 9.69 14.35
C GLY A 406 -8.34 10.82 13.42
N PHE A 407 -8.49 10.51 12.12
CA PHE A 407 -8.78 11.54 11.12
C PHE A 407 -10.12 12.24 11.38
N ALA A 408 -10.07 13.56 11.59
CA ALA A 408 -11.24 14.38 11.90
C ALA A 408 -12.33 14.30 10.82
N SER A 409 -13.48 13.74 11.20
CA SER A 409 -14.60 13.53 10.28
C SER A 409 -15.92 13.33 11.02
N SER A 410 -16.95 14.07 10.62
CA SER A 410 -18.31 13.81 11.13
C SER A 410 -18.77 12.40 10.80
N VAL A 411 -18.39 11.83 9.64
CA VAL A 411 -18.73 10.44 9.28
C VAL A 411 -18.14 9.43 10.26
N LYS A 412 -16.93 9.69 10.80
CA LYS A 412 -16.32 8.80 11.79
C LYS A 412 -17.09 8.84 13.11
N ALA A 413 -17.48 10.02 13.57
CA ALA A 413 -18.29 10.19 14.77
C ALA A 413 -19.63 9.44 14.64
N GLU A 414 -20.34 9.63 13.52
CA GLU A 414 -21.60 8.91 13.23
C GLU A 414 -21.41 7.39 13.21
N LEU A 415 -20.33 6.91 12.60
CA LEU A 415 -20.04 5.49 12.50
C LEU A 415 -19.74 4.86 13.87
N MET A 416 -19.06 5.59 14.75
CA MET A 416 -18.84 5.16 16.13
C MET A 416 -20.15 5.16 16.94
N GLY A 417 -21.04 6.12 16.70
CA GLY A 417 -22.39 6.12 17.25
C GLY A 417 -23.21 4.91 16.79
N LEU A 418 -23.14 4.57 15.50
CA LEU A 418 -23.76 3.36 14.94
C LEU A 418 -23.22 2.09 15.62
N ILE A 419 -21.90 1.98 15.80
CA ILE A 419 -21.27 0.86 16.52
C ILE A 419 -21.79 0.80 17.96
N ALA A 420 -21.78 1.93 18.66
CA ALA A 420 -22.26 2.05 20.04
C ALA A 420 -23.71 1.58 20.17
N GLY A 421 -24.58 1.92 19.21
CA GLY A 421 -25.99 1.54 19.26
C GLY A 421 -26.21 0.03 19.07
N ILE A 422 -25.45 -0.57 18.16
CA ILE A 422 -25.51 -2.02 17.92
C ILE A 422 -25.02 -2.79 19.14
N ILE A 423 -23.91 -2.36 19.74
CA ILE A 423 -23.37 -3.03 20.92
C ILE A 423 -24.13 -2.68 22.20
N ALA A 424 -24.93 -1.62 22.26
CA ALA A 424 -25.73 -1.30 23.46
C ALA A 424 -27.03 -2.10 23.55
N THR A 425 -27.50 -2.66 22.44
CA THR A 425 -28.77 -3.36 22.35
C THR A 425 -28.61 -4.86 22.69
N PRO A 426 -29.57 -5.50 23.40
CA PRO A 426 -29.59 -6.97 23.60
C PRO A 426 -29.46 -7.74 22.28
N GLU A 427 -28.71 -8.84 22.24
CA GLU A 427 -28.30 -9.52 20.99
C GLU A 427 -29.46 -10.12 20.19
N ASP A 428 -30.54 -10.50 20.88
CA ASP A 428 -31.75 -11.15 20.37
C ASP A 428 -32.90 -10.20 20.09
N GLN A 429 -32.77 -8.93 20.46
CA GLN A 429 -33.76 -7.91 20.12
C GLN A 429 -33.51 -7.34 18.72
N ASP A 430 -34.57 -7.24 17.92
CA ASP A 430 -34.54 -6.51 16.65
C ASP A 430 -34.23 -5.03 16.91
N LEU A 431 -33.40 -4.43 16.06
CA LEU A 431 -32.86 -3.10 16.24
C LEU A 431 -33.07 -2.24 14.99
N CYS A 432 -33.59 -1.04 15.20
CA CYS A 432 -33.68 0.02 14.20
C CYS A 432 -32.94 1.26 14.70
N ILE A 433 -31.84 1.61 14.04
CA ILE A 433 -31.02 2.79 14.36
C ILE A 433 -31.37 3.93 13.40
N ARG A 434 -31.79 5.05 13.95
CA ARG A 434 -32.10 6.28 13.20
C ARG A 434 -30.91 7.23 13.26
N LEU A 435 -30.47 7.68 12.08
CA LEU A 435 -29.33 8.58 11.90
C LEU A 435 -29.73 9.73 10.97
N ASP A 436 -29.20 10.93 11.21
CA ASP A 436 -29.40 12.09 10.33
C ASP A 436 -28.41 12.14 9.13
N ASN A 437 -27.39 11.28 9.15
CA ASN A 437 -26.40 11.19 8.09
C ASN A 437 -26.77 10.20 6.98
N GLN A 438 -27.37 10.72 5.90
CA GLN A 438 -27.79 9.92 4.74
C GLN A 438 -26.64 9.12 4.09
N ALA A 439 -25.39 9.62 4.13
CA ALA A 439 -24.24 8.92 3.56
C ALA A 439 -23.91 7.65 4.35
N VAL A 440 -23.99 7.70 5.68
CA VAL A 440 -23.81 6.54 6.57
C VAL A 440 -24.92 5.52 6.37
N VAL A 441 -26.18 5.96 6.27
CA VAL A 441 -27.34 5.07 5.99
C VAL A 441 -27.18 4.35 4.65
N LYS A 442 -26.78 5.08 3.59
CA LYS A 442 -26.52 4.50 2.28
C LYS A 442 -25.37 3.50 2.33
N GLN A 443 -24.26 3.86 2.99
CA GLN A 443 -23.10 3.00 3.08
C GLN A 443 -23.39 1.72 3.87
N PHE A 444 -24.14 1.81 4.98
CA PHE A 444 -24.63 0.64 5.72
C PHE A 444 -25.41 -0.32 4.80
N ARG A 445 -26.35 0.21 4.01
CA ARG A 445 -27.10 -0.59 3.04
C ARG A 445 -26.18 -1.30 2.04
N ASP A 446 -25.18 -0.58 1.53
CA ASP A 446 -24.30 -1.07 0.47
C ASP A 446 -23.29 -2.12 0.98
N VAL A 447 -22.60 -1.88 2.10
CA VAL A 447 -21.48 -2.72 2.57
C VAL A 447 -21.75 -3.57 3.82
N VAL A 448 -22.86 -3.33 4.51
CA VAL A 448 -23.31 -4.13 5.66
C VAL A 448 -24.53 -4.98 5.30
N ALA A 449 -25.68 -4.36 5.02
CA ALA A 449 -26.92 -5.12 4.74
C ALA A 449 -26.78 -6.00 3.47
N ASN A 450 -26.13 -5.48 2.42
CA ASN A 450 -25.85 -6.21 1.19
C ASN A 450 -24.45 -6.84 1.15
N ARG A 451 -23.79 -7.06 2.30
CA ARG A 451 -22.37 -7.45 2.36
C ARG A 451 -22.01 -8.69 1.54
N LYS A 452 -22.89 -9.69 1.48
CA LYS A 452 -22.67 -10.92 0.68
C LYS A 452 -22.63 -10.64 -0.83
N ARG A 453 -23.38 -9.63 -1.29
CA ARG A 453 -23.43 -9.20 -2.70
C ARG A 453 -22.39 -8.11 -3.00
N ALA A 454 -21.88 -7.43 -1.98
CA ALA A 454 -20.91 -6.37 -2.14
C ALA A 454 -19.57 -6.90 -2.66
N SER A 455 -19.09 -6.32 -3.77
CA SER A 455 -17.77 -6.63 -4.29
C SER A 455 -16.66 -6.22 -3.31
N VAL A 456 -15.50 -6.88 -3.37
CA VAL A 456 -14.28 -6.50 -2.61
C VAL A 456 -13.96 -5.01 -2.79
N ARG A 457 -14.12 -4.52 -4.03
CA ARG A 457 -13.95 -3.11 -4.35
C ARG A 457 -14.90 -2.20 -3.60
N MET A 458 -16.16 -2.58 -3.43
CA MET A 458 -17.14 -1.75 -2.71
C MET A 458 -16.86 -1.74 -1.20
N LYS A 459 -16.40 -2.87 -0.65
CA LYS A 459 -15.99 -2.98 0.76
C LYS A 459 -14.75 -2.14 1.08
N LEU A 460 -13.78 -2.07 0.17
CA LEU A 460 -12.50 -1.37 0.40
C LEU A 460 -12.44 0.06 -0.12
N ARG A 461 -13.23 0.44 -1.13
CA ARG A 461 -13.27 1.82 -1.66
C ARG A 461 -14.32 2.67 -0.97
N CYS A 462 -14.29 2.63 0.35
CA CYS A 462 -15.02 3.54 1.20
C CYS A 462 -14.11 4.00 2.32
N ASP A 463 -14.33 5.21 2.80
CA ASP A 463 -13.67 5.66 4.01
C ASP A 463 -14.17 4.81 5.18
N TYR A 464 -13.29 4.57 6.15
CA TYR A 464 -13.53 3.77 7.34
C TYR A 464 -13.87 2.30 7.02
N ALA A 465 -13.23 1.72 6.00
CA ALA A 465 -13.50 0.35 5.57
C ALA A 465 -13.38 -0.68 6.70
N THR A 466 -12.39 -0.50 7.60
CA THR A 466 -12.19 -1.38 8.77
C THR A 466 -13.33 -1.24 9.77
N GLU A 467 -13.76 -0.02 10.07
CA GLU A 467 -14.92 0.26 10.93
C GLU A 467 -16.20 -0.34 10.32
N TRP A 468 -16.41 -0.23 9.00
CA TRP A 468 -17.53 -0.88 8.31
C TRP A 468 -17.47 -2.41 8.34
N ALA A 469 -16.26 -2.99 8.39
CA ALA A 469 -16.10 -4.42 8.59
C ALA A 469 -16.48 -4.82 10.02
N VAL A 470 -16.12 -4.02 11.03
CA VAL A 470 -16.60 -4.18 12.42
C VAL A 470 -18.12 -4.13 12.47
N VAL A 471 -18.75 -3.10 11.88
CA VAL A 471 -20.22 -2.96 11.86
C VAL A 471 -20.89 -4.20 11.29
N ALA A 472 -20.40 -4.71 10.16
CA ALA A 472 -20.96 -5.91 9.59
C ALA A 472 -20.75 -7.15 10.45
N ARG A 473 -19.61 -7.25 11.13
CA ARG A 473 -19.33 -8.36 12.02
C ARG A 473 -20.28 -8.36 13.22
N ILE A 474 -20.41 -7.22 13.91
CA ILE A 474 -21.31 -7.12 15.06
C ILE A 474 -22.79 -7.31 14.68
N CYS A 475 -23.21 -6.89 13.49
CA CYS A 475 -24.54 -7.22 12.97
C CYS A 475 -24.73 -8.72 12.71
N ASN A 476 -23.71 -9.42 12.23
CA ASN A 476 -23.79 -10.87 11.96
C ASN A 476 -23.70 -11.73 13.22
N GLU A 477 -23.09 -11.24 14.28
CA GLU A 477 -22.98 -11.93 15.57
C GLU A 477 -24.28 -11.88 16.39
N ARG A 478 -25.21 -10.97 16.05
CA ARG A 478 -26.53 -10.82 16.68
C ARG A 478 -27.53 -11.82 16.11
N THR A 479 -28.48 -12.25 16.93
CA THR A 479 -29.64 -13.05 16.48
C THR A 479 -30.81 -12.15 16.06
N GLY A 480 -30.97 -10.99 16.70
CA GLY A 480 -31.90 -9.95 16.29
C GLY A 480 -31.43 -9.21 15.03
N THR A 481 -32.37 -8.79 14.19
CA THR A 481 -32.08 -8.06 12.95
C THR A 481 -31.60 -6.64 13.26
N THR A 482 -30.68 -6.12 12.43
CA THR A 482 -30.23 -4.72 12.53
C THR A 482 -30.60 -3.97 11.27
N THR A 483 -31.36 -2.89 11.43
CA THR A 483 -31.77 -1.98 10.37
C THR A 483 -31.34 -0.56 10.69
N VAL A 484 -31.14 0.25 9.65
CA VAL A 484 -30.73 1.65 9.78
C VAL A 484 -31.65 2.50 8.90
N GLU A 485 -32.26 3.50 9.52
CA GLU A 485 -33.19 4.44 8.89
C GLU A 485 -32.60 5.84 8.88
N TRP A 486 -32.85 6.56 7.78
CA TRP A 486 -32.52 7.97 7.70
C TRP A 486 -33.63 8.80 8.32
N VAL A 487 -33.27 9.72 9.21
CA VAL A 487 -34.16 10.76 9.73
C VAL A 487 -33.67 12.13 9.28
N LYS A 488 -34.60 13.07 9.13
CA LYS A 488 -34.23 14.44 8.78
C LYS A 488 -33.69 15.14 10.04
N GLY A 489 -32.47 15.67 9.94
CA GLY A 489 -31.90 16.50 11.01
C GLY A 489 -32.71 17.78 11.23
N HIS A 490 -32.78 18.23 12.48
CA HIS A 490 -33.47 19.46 12.90
C HIS A 490 -34.96 19.53 12.52
N ASP A 491 -35.66 18.40 12.54
CA ASP A 491 -37.09 18.32 12.21
C ASP A 491 -38.00 18.20 13.45
N GLY A 492 -37.47 18.46 14.66
CA GLY A 492 -38.23 18.38 15.91
C GLY A 492 -38.40 16.97 16.50
N ASP A 493 -37.69 15.96 15.98
CA ASP A 493 -37.67 14.63 16.60
C ASP A 493 -36.93 14.70 17.94
N LYS A 494 -37.70 14.55 19.04
CA LYS A 494 -37.24 14.59 20.42
C LYS A 494 -35.99 13.74 20.67
N TRP A 495 -35.93 12.54 20.11
CA TRP A 495 -34.84 11.60 20.37
C TRP A 495 -33.61 11.90 19.53
N ASN A 496 -33.80 12.38 18.29
CA ASN A 496 -32.70 12.84 17.46
C ASN A 496 -32.02 14.09 18.07
N GLU A 497 -32.79 15.04 18.58
CA GLU A 497 -32.26 16.23 19.26
C GLU A 497 -31.55 15.87 20.57
N LYS A 498 -32.09 14.90 21.31
CA LYS A 498 -31.42 14.36 22.52
C LYS A 498 -30.09 13.68 22.18
N ALA A 499 -30.01 12.96 21.05
CA ALA A 499 -28.77 12.34 20.59
C ALA A 499 -27.71 13.39 20.22
N ASP A 500 -28.08 14.44 19.48
CA ASP A 500 -27.19 15.55 19.11
C ASP A 500 -26.66 16.28 20.35
N LEU A 501 -27.54 16.56 21.33
CA LEU A 501 -27.14 17.18 22.59
C LEU A 501 -26.15 16.30 23.37
N ALA A 502 -26.47 15.02 23.55
CA ALA A 502 -25.59 14.08 24.25
C ALA A 502 -24.23 13.94 23.55
N ALA A 503 -24.19 13.91 22.21
CA ALA A 503 -22.94 13.85 21.46
C ALA A 503 -22.08 15.11 21.67
N LYS A 504 -22.69 16.30 21.86
CA LYS A 504 -21.97 17.54 22.21
C LYS A 504 -21.46 17.50 23.65
N GLU A 505 -22.27 17.02 24.61
CA GLU A 505 -21.87 16.88 26.01
C GLU A 505 -20.70 15.90 26.20
N ALA A 506 -20.69 14.81 25.43
CA ALA A 506 -19.65 13.80 25.45
C ALA A 506 -18.23 14.34 25.12
N GLN A 507 -18.13 15.49 24.45
CA GLN A 507 -16.84 16.12 24.15
C GLN A 507 -16.11 16.61 25.40
N SER A 508 -16.86 17.00 26.42
CA SER A 508 -16.34 17.50 27.69
C SER A 508 -15.98 16.37 28.66
N GLN A 509 -16.24 15.10 28.29
CA GLN A 509 -15.98 13.96 29.16
C GLN A 509 -14.51 13.54 29.09
N ASN A 510 -13.89 13.44 30.26
CA ASN A 510 -12.58 12.82 30.40
C ASN A 510 -12.74 11.30 30.48
N GLY A 511 -12.35 10.60 29.42
CA GLY A 511 -12.39 9.15 29.34
C GLY A 511 -11.52 8.63 28.20
N GLN A 512 -11.30 7.32 28.19
CA GLN A 512 -10.59 6.67 27.09
C GLN A 512 -11.43 6.78 25.80
N ALA A 513 -10.85 7.40 24.78
CA ALA A 513 -11.48 7.46 23.46
C ALA A 513 -11.63 6.06 22.87
N TRP A 514 -12.82 5.77 22.34
CA TRP A 514 -13.15 4.50 21.73
C TRP A 514 -12.34 4.27 20.46
N GLN A 515 -11.84 3.05 20.31
CA GLN A 515 -11.10 2.60 19.15
C GLN A 515 -11.64 1.25 18.69
N ILE A 516 -11.61 0.99 17.39
CA ILE A 516 -11.94 -0.34 16.88
C ILE A 516 -10.74 -1.28 17.03
N ASP A 517 -10.99 -2.50 17.49
CA ASP A 517 -10.00 -3.57 17.39
C ASP A 517 -9.92 -4.02 15.93
N ARG A 518 -8.83 -3.62 15.29
CA ARG A 518 -8.59 -3.92 13.89
C ARG A 518 -8.24 -5.40 13.71
N SER A 519 -7.61 -6.05 14.67
CA SER A 519 -7.09 -7.42 14.53
C SER A 519 -8.17 -8.48 14.25
N ALA A 520 -9.41 -8.18 14.63
CA ALA A 520 -10.53 -9.11 14.62
C ALA A 520 -11.37 -9.03 13.33
N GLN A 521 -10.76 -8.95 12.13
CA GLN A 521 -11.49 -8.74 10.86
C GLN A 521 -11.31 -9.86 9.81
N ASP A 522 -12.40 -10.51 9.41
CA ASP A 522 -12.37 -11.64 8.46
C ASP A 522 -12.20 -11.22 6.99
N ASP A 523 -12.60 -9.99 6.65
CA ASP A 523 -12.74 -9.52 5.26
C ASP A 523 -11.71 -8.46 4.87
N ILE A 524 -10.93 -7.94 5.82
CA ILE A 524 -9.90 -6.93 5.59
C ILE A 524 -8.60 -7.41 6.22
N LYS A 525 -7.72 -7.95 5.37
CA LYS A 525 -6.42 -8.46 5.80
C LYS A 525 -5.39 -7.36 6.00
N TYR A 526 -5.47 -6.27 5.22
CA TYR A 526 -4.47 -5.23 5.23
C TYR A 526 -5.07 -3.86 5.55
N SER A 527 -4.40 -3.11 6.42
CA SER A 527 -4.62 -1.68 6.63
C SER A 527 -3.56 -0.88 5.86
N VAL A 528 -3.97 0.25 5.30
CA VAL A 528 -3.02 1.11 4.60
C VAL A 528 -2.38 2.03 5.62
N THR A 529 -1.07 2.18 5.53
CA THR A 529 -0.33 3.20 6.27
C THR A 529 0.34 4.15 5.32
N MET A 530 0.50 5.41 5.75
CA MET A 530 1.27 6.43 5.06
C MET A 530 2.05 7.25 6.08
N ALA A 531 3.34 7.46 5.85
CA ALA A 531 4.23 8.11 6.82
C ALA A 531 4.14 7.48 8.23
N GLY A 532 4.08 6.15 8.30
CA GLY A 532 3.96 5.42 9.57
C GLY A 532 2.55 5.39 10.17
N GLU A 533 1.65 6.31 9.80
CA GLU A 533 0.30 6.40 10.35
C GLU A 533 -0.69 5.52 9.59
N THR A 534 -1.66 4.91 10.31
CA THR A 534 -2.75 4.14 9.69
C THR A 534 -3.77 5.08 9.08
N LEU A 535 -4.16 4.80 7.83
CA LEU A 535 -5.14 5.57 7.09
C LEU A 535 -6.54 4.99 7.25
N ASP A 536 -7.46 5.86 7.64
CA ASP A 536 -8.89 5.55 7.76
C ASP A 536 -9.67 5.87 6.45
N GLN A 537 -8.98 6.18 5.35
CA GLN A 537 -9.60 6.64 4.09
C GLN A 537 -9.36 5.67 2.92
N ASP A 538 -10.18 5.76 1.86
CA ASP A 538 -9.96 5.00 0.62
C ASP A 538 -8.53 5.27 0.10
N THR A 539 -7.73 4.20 0.00
CA THR A 539 -6.35 4.24 -0.52
C THR A 539 -6.23 4.99 -1.84
N ARG A 540 -7.20 4.80 -2.73
CA ARG A 540 -7.22 5.47 -4.04
C ARG A 540 -7.46 6.96 -3.88
N HIS A 541 -8.33 7.35 -2.96
CA HIS A 541 -8.60 8.75 -2.66
C HIS A 541 -7.34 9.42 -2.06
N VAL A 542 -6.67 8.77 -1.11
CA VAL A 542 -5.43 9.28 -0.51
C VAL A 542 -4.34 9.50 -1.56
N LEU A 543 -4.15 8.54 -2.48
CA LEU A 543 -3.18 8.66 -3.58
C LEU A 543 -3.47 9.86 -4.51
N LYS A 544 -4.76 10.19 -4.73
CA LYS A 544 -5.15 11.39 -5.48
C LYS A 544 -4.86 12.68 -4.72
N MET A 545 -5.09 12.68 -3.41
CA MET A 545 -4.80 13.84 -2.57
C MET A 545 -3.30 14.12 -2.51
N GLN A 546 -2.47 13.08 -2.37
CA GLN A 546 -1.01 13.21 -2.40
C GLN A 546 -0.51 13.78 -3.72
N THR A 547 -1.06 13.28 -4.84
CA THR A 547 -0.81 13.83 -6.18
C THR A 547 -1.12 15.33 -6.22
N THR A 548 -2.28 15.72 -5.71
CA THR A 548 -2.70 17.13 -5.65
C THR A 548 -1.69 17.96 -4.86
N ARG A 549 -1.31 17.53 -3.65
CA ARG A 549 -0.35 18.26 -2.79
C ARG A 549 1.00 18.52 -3.45
N ARG A 550 1.54 17.54 -4.20
CA ARG A 550 2.84 17.68 -4.90
C ARG A 550 2.87 18.78 -5.97
N TRP A 551 1.71 19.15 -6.50
CA TRP A 551 1.60 20.24 -7.49
C TRP A 551 1.20 21.58 -6.87
N HIS A 552 0.92 21.62 -5.55
CA HIS A 552 0.68 22.83 -4.77
C HIS A 552 1.93 23.32 -4.01
N GLN A 553 2.86 22.42 -3.71
CA GLN A 553 4.21 22.72 -3.22
C GLN A 553 5.10 23.13 -4.40
#